data_AF-A0A2X8JCN2-F1
#
_entry.id   AF-A0A2X8JCN2-F1
#
_cell.length_a   1.000
_cell.length_b   1.000
_cell.length_c   1.000
_cell.angle_alpha   90.00
_cell.angle_beta   90.00
_cell.angle_gamma   90.00
#
_symmetry.space_group_name_H-M   'P 1'
#
loop_
_entity.id
_entity.type
_entity.pdbx_description
1 polymer ?
#
loop_
_entity_poly.entity_id
_entity_poly.type
_entity_poly.pdbx_seq_one_letter_code
_entity_poly.pdbx_strand_id
1 'polypeptide(L)' 'MENWVIQELKSLDIGDSRLDKRVKHILNSLSRSPEESIPVSCRTWSETKAAYSCFSNDKVSANKIMAPHKENITERAQ' A
#
# COMPACT_ATOMS: atom_id res chain seq x y z
N MET A 1 0.81 17.57 -7.21
CA MET A 1 1.37 16.31 -7.76
C MET A 1 0.54 15.20 -7.17
N GLU A 2 -0.20 14.48 -8.00
CA GLU A 2 -1.04 13.40 -7.51
C GLU A 2 -0.17 12.27 -6.96
N ASN A 3 -0.59 11.68 -5.85
CA ASN A 3 0.18 10.64 -5.20
C ASN A 3 0.17 9.38 -6.07
N TRP A 4 1.31 9.05 -6.69
CA TRP A 4 1.43 7.94 -7.64
C TRP A 4 0.96 6.61 -7.05
N VAL A 5 1.19 6.38 -5.75
CA VAL A 5 0.75 5.16 -5.04
C VAL A 5 -0.77 5.09 -4.98
N ILE A 6 -1.44 6.22 -4.76
CA ILE A 6 -2.91 6.26 -4.71
C ILE A 6 -3.51 5.95 -6.08
N GLN A 7 -2.86 6.42 -7.15
CA GLN A 7 -3.26 6.13 -8.53
C GLN A 7 -3.05 4.65 -8.89
N GLU A 8 -1.86 4.12 -8.59
CA GLU A 8 -1.53 2.72 -8.84
C GLU A 8 -2.41 1.74 -8.06
N LEU A 9 -3.00 2.19 -6.95
CA LEU A 9 -3.92 1.41 -6.11
C LEU A 9 -5.37 1.87 -6.22
N LYS A 10 -5.75 2.59 -7.29
CA LYS A 10 -7.11 3.17 -7.44
C LYS A 10 -8.20 2.11 -7.28
N SER A 11 -8.03 0.93 -7.91
CA SER A 11 -8.96 -0.21 -7.91
C SER A 11 -8.71 -1.22 -6.78
N LEU A 12 -7.87 -0.89 -5.79
CA LEU A 12 -7.63 -1.79 -4.65
C LEU A 12 -8.94 -2.04 -3.87
N ASP A 13 -9.31 -3.31 -3.77
CA ASP A 13 -10.41 -3.80 -2.93
C ASP A 13 -9.94 -5.00 -2.09
N ILE A 14 -9.77 -4.77 -0.79
CA ILE A 14 -9.42 -5.81 0.19
C ILE A 14 -10.67 -6.34 0.92
N GLY A 15 -11.85 -5.76 0.67
CA GLY A 15 -13.10 -6.06 1.38
C GLY A 15 -13.20 -5.38 2.75
N ASP A 16 -12.35 -4.39 3.03
CA ASP A 16 -12.44 -3.49 4.18
C ASP A 16 -11.80 -2.14 3.84
N SER A 17 -12.63 -1.10 3.70
CA SER A 17 -12.19 0.23 3.29
C SER A 17 -11.18 0.88 4.24
N ARG A 18 -11.14 0.47 5.52
CA ARG A 18 -10.13 0.94 6.47
C ARG A 18 -8.78 0.31 6.19
N LEU A 19 -8.76 -0.97 5.79
CA LEU A 19 -7.54 -1.67 5.37
C LEU A 19 -7.04 -1.09 4.03
N ASP A 20 -7.91 -0.81 3.07
CA ASP A 20 -7.51 -0.17 1.81
C ASP A 20 -6.81 1.17 2.05
N LYS A 21 -7.43 2.04 2.87
CA LYS A 21 -6.84 3.33 3.26
C LYS A 21 -5.49 3.15 3.95
N ARG A 22 -5.38 2.14 4.83
CA ARG A 22 -4.14 1.88 5.57
C ARG A 22 -3.03 1.35 4.66
N VAL A 23 -3.31 0.41 3.77
CA VAL A 23 -2.35 -0.11 2.78
C VAL A 23 -1.83 1.03 1.90
N LYS A 24 -2.74 1.85 1.36
CA LYS A 24 -2.39 3.04 0.56
C LYS A 24 -1.49 4.01 1.32
N HIS A 25 -1.79 4.26 2.59
CA HIS A 25 -0.98 5.13 3.44
C HIS A 25 0.41 4.56 3.70
N ILE A 26 0.52 3.29 4.07
CA ILE A 26 1.80 2.62 4.35
C ILE A 26 2.66 2.59 3.09
N LEU A 27 2.12 2.16 1.95
CA LEU A 27 2.87 2.08 0.69
C LEU A 27 3.32 3.46 0.21
N ASN A 28 2.51 4.50 0.43
CA ASN A 28 2.95 5.87 0.16
C ASN A 28 4.12 6.29 1.05
N SER A 29 4.15 5.91 2.33
CA SER A 29 5.31 6.17 3.19
C SER A 29 6.55 5.41 2.74
N LEU A 30 6.40 4.11 2.42
CA LEU A 30 7.49 3.25 1.93
C LEU A 30 8.04 3.71 0.57
N SER A 31 7.18 4.24 -0.31
CA SER A 31 7.58 4.69 -1.65
C SER A 31 8.60 5.83 -1.68
N ARG A 32 8.79 6.54 -0.56
CA ARG A 32 9.73 7.66 -0.46
C ARG A 32 11.18 7.19 -0.39
N SER A 33 11.41 6.02 0.21
CA SER A 33 12.71 5.38 0.41
C SER A 33 12.49 3.87 0.48
N PRO A 34 12.28 3.20 -0.67
CA PRO A 34 11.90 1.78 -0.72
C PRO A 34 12.97 0.83 -0.17
N GLU A 35 14.23 1.28 -0.08
CA GLU A 35 15.34 0.58 0.55
C GLU A 35 15.27 0.55 2.09
N GLU A 36 14.50 1.46 2.69
CA GLU A 36 14.38 1.58 4.13
C GLU A 36 13.44 0.52 4.73
N SER A 37 13.72 0.13 5.97
CA SER A 37 12.86 -0.78 6.71
C SER A 37 11.54 -0.10 7.12
N ILE A 38 10.48 -0.89 7.34
CA ILE A 38 9.18 -0.37 7.82
C ILE A 38 9.33 0.53 9.06
N PRO A 39 10.10 0.18 10.11
CA PRO A 39 10.31 1.06 11.26
C PRO A 39 10.97 2.39 10.94
N VAL A 40 11.85 2.45 9.94
CA VAL A 40 12.52 3.70 9.54
C VAL A 40 11.59 4.58 8.70
N SER A 41 10.78 3.98 7.82
CA SER A 41 9.81 4.72 7.02
C SER A 41 8.60 5.22 7.81
N CYS A 42 8.27 4.58 8.94
CA CYS A 42 7.21 5.01 9.85
C CYS A 42 7.74 6.05 10.86
N ARG A 43 6.98 7.14 11.08
CA ARG A 43 7.44 8.28 11.92
C ARG A 43 7.22 8.05 13.40
N THR A 44 6.35 7.10 13.76
CA THR A 44 6.01 6.79 15.14
C THR A 44 5.96 5.29 15.38
N TRP A 45 6.09 4.89 16.65
CA TRP A 45 5.89 3.51 17.07
C TRP A 45 4.48 2.99 16.76
N SER A 46 3.48 3.85 16.92
CA SER A 46 2.08 3.53 16.60
C SER A 46 1.90 3.19 15.12
N GLU A 47 2.51 3.98 14.22
CA GLU A 47 2.50 3.72 12.78
C GLU A 47 3.23 2.43 12.43
N THR A 48 4.39 2.18 13.03
CA THR A 48 5.17 0.95 12.82
C THR A 48 4.34 -0.28 13.19
N LYS A 49 3.71 -0.27 14.37
CA LYS A 49 2.86 -1.38 14.83
C LYS A 49 1.64 -1.55 13.92
N ALA A 50 1.01 -0.45 13.50
CA ALA A 50 -0.12 -0.49 12.59
C ALA A 50 0.25 -1.06 11.21
N ALA A 51 1.47 -0.81 10.73
CA ALA A 51 1.97 -1.38 9.48
C ALA A 51 2.12 -2.89 9.57
N TYR A 52 2.81 -3.40 10.60
CA TYR A 52 2.93 -4.84 10.82
C TYR A 52 1.58 -5.52 10.99
N SER A 53 0.68 -4.97 11.81
CA SER A 53 -0.67 -5.53 11.98
C SER A 53 -1.52 -5.46 10.71
N CYS A 54 -1.26 -4.50 9.81
CA CYS A 54 -1.93 -4.43 8.52
C CYS A 54 -1.46 -5.55 7.60
N PHE A 55 -0.15 -5.76 7.48
CA PHE A 55 0.40 -6.79 6.61
C PHE A 55 0.21 -8.22 7.15
N SER A 56 0.00 -8.37 8.46
CA SER A 56 -0.35 -9.66 9.07
C SER A 56 -1.87 -9.95 9.06
N ASN A 57 -2.69 -9.10 8.44
CA ASN A 57 -4.14 -9.31 8.39
C ASN A 57 -4.50 -10.26 7.24
N ASP A 58 -5.27 -11.32 7.51
CA ASP A 58 -5.63 -12.35 6.51
C ASP A 58 -6.34 -11.80 5.26
N LYS A 59 -6.99 -10.64 5.36
CA LYS A 59 -7.62 -10.01 4.20
C LYS A 59 -6.58 -9.39 3.27
N VAL A 60 -5.44 -8.94 3.79
CA VAL A 60 -4.37 -8.26 3.07
C VAL A 60 -3.41 -9.31 2.52
N SER A 61 -3.18 -9.31 1.20
CA SER A 61 -2.21 -10.20 0.56
C SER A 61 -1.45 -9.48 -0.54
N ALA A 62 -0.23 -9.95 -0.82
CA ALA A 62 0.58 -9.39 -1.90
C ALA A 62 -0.14 -9.43 -3.25
N ASN A 63 -0.90 -10.50 -3.53
CA ASN A 63 -1.68 -10.63 -4.76
C ASN A 63 -2.76 -9.54 -4.88
N LYS A 64 -3.51 -9.27 -3.80
CA LYS A 64 -4.52 -8.22 -3.79
C LYS A 64 -3.91 -6.82 -3.94
N ILE A 65 -2.77 -6.57 -3.30
CA ILE A 65 -2.05 -5.29 -3.43
C ILE A 65 -1.53 -5.09 -4.86
N MET A 66 -1.01 -6.15 -5.49
CA MET A 66 -0.38 -6.08 -6.80
C MET A 66 -1.38 -6.07 -7.97
N ALA A 67 -2.60 -6.59 -7.78
CA ALA A 67 -3.65 -6.61 -8.80
C ALA A 67 -3.92 -5.22 -9.44
N PRO A 68 -4.25 -4.16 -8.68
CA PRO A 68 -4.52 -2.83 -9.25
C PRO A 68 -3.29 -2.23 -9.96
N HIS A 69 -2.07 -2.53 -9.49
CA HIS A 69 -0.84 -2.09 -10.15
C HIS A 69 -0.67 -2.73 -11.52
N LYS A 70 -0.93 -4.04 -11.64
CA LYS A 70 -0.89 -4.78 -12.91
C LYS A 70 -1.95 -4.29 -13.91
N GLU A 71 -3.14 -3.99 -13.42
CA GLU A 71 -4.22 -3.39 -14.23
C GLU A 71 -3.75 -2.07 -14.84
N ASN A 72 -3.20 -1.16 -14.02
CA ASN A 72 -2.68 0.12 -14.49
C ASN A 72 -1.48 -0.02 -15.45
N ILE A 73 -0.58 -0.99 -15.24
CA ILE A 73 0.50 -1.28 -16.20
C ILE A 73 -0.07 -1.70 -17.55
N THR A 74 -1.10 -2.56 -17.54
CA THR A 74 -1.74 -3.05 -18.77
C THR A 74 -2.45 -1.91 -19.50
N GLU A 75 -3.19 -1.07 -18.76
CA GLU A 75 -3.87 0.13 -19.29
C GLU A 75 -2.88 1.11 -19.93
N ARG A 76 -1.68 1.29 -19.34
CA ARG A 76 -0.62 2.16 -19.88
C ARG A 76 0.11 1.61 -21.10
N ALA A 77 0.09 0.29 -21.30
CA ALA A 77 0.79 -0.37 -22.40
C ALA A 77 -0.05 -0.51 -23.67
N GLN A 78 -1.35 -0.22 -23.59
CA GLN A 78 -2.28 -0.13 -24.71
C GLN A 78 -2.13 1.20 -25.46
#